data_AF-A0A5C2RVF2-F1
#
_entry.id   AF-A0A5C2RVF2-F1
#
_cell.length_a   1.000
_cell.length_b   1.000
_cell.length_c   1.000
_cell.angle_alpha   90.00
_cell.angle_beta   90.00
_cell.angle_gamma   90.00
#
_symmetry.space_group_name_H-M   'P 1'
#
loop_
_entity.id
_entity.type
_entity.pdbx_description
1 polymer ?
#
loop_
_entity_poly.entity_id
_entity_poly.type
_entity_poly.pdbx_seq_one_letter_code
_entity_poly.pdbx_strand_id
1 'polypeptide(L)'
;MWARTYLHTGRGRPVWAYVVDDICARTVTVDCPAKERAVRINPLTQGWRPKVTALPRSIQTMIRTCEKYNLRPEGIAFSRGIIRSMPMWFHREIDMTKAKKLARTSKVVSCLQGKHLLKTVGDFETFTMNFYAPGHRDRPSCKCGGCEWAKQAIGCAHPSACAKRAKEFLDALPPKWDPRGRHPADYEEENHRALEKVREDLGDDLVLFDRRVTVHGTIADAYRIFTEGEVCNDLPDLELAVSREGVKVIATDGSCLKNGQMDAQAGAGVFVGAEDPRNLSVRLPTYLEQSNQTGEAVATLLGTKLVE
;
A
#
# COMPACT_ATOMS: atom_id res chain seq x y z
N MET A 1 15.47 2.76 -16.85
CA MET A 1 14.49 3.77 -17.30
C MET A 1 13.16 3.17 -17.77
N TRP A 2 13.12 2.04 -18.48
CA TRP A 2 11.86 1.51 -19.07
C TRP A 2 10.89 0.85 -18.08
N ALA A 3 11.40 0.24 -17.00
CA ALA A 3 10.57 -0.46 -16.01
C ALA A 3 9.61 0.47 -15.23
N ARG A 4 10.10 1.63 -14.77
CA ARG A 4 9.24 2.63 -14.09
C ARG A 4 8.13 3.10 -15.03
N THR A 5 8.48 3.44 -16.26
CA THR A 5 7.52 3.86 -17.28
C THR A 5 6.51 2.77 -17.62
N TYR A 6 6.92 1.50 -17.63
CA TYR A 6 6.03 0.35 -17.85
C TYR A 6 4.99 0.19 -16.73
N LEU A 7 5.33 0.54 -15.49
CA LEU A 7 4.42 0.48 -14.34
C LEU A 7 3.42 1.66 -14.29
N HIS A 8 3.63 2.74 -15.05
CA HIS A 8 2.69 3.86 -15.07
C HIS A 8 1.28 3.41 -15.47
N THR A 9 0.27 3.94 -14.80
CA THR A 9 -1.14 3.73 -15.13
C THR A 9 -1.83 5.05 -15.45
N GLY A 10 -2.96 5.00 -16.16
CA GLY A 10 -3.77 6.18 -16.43
C GLY A 10 -3.26 7.09 -17.56
N ARG A 11 -3.64 8.37 -17.49
CA ARG A 11 -3.30 9.39 -18.50
C ARG A 11 -1.80 9.65 -18.46
N GLY A 12 -1.08 9.25 -19.51
CA GLY A 12 0.38 9.34 -19.60
C GLY A 12 1.11 7.99 -19.62
N ARG A 13 0.39 6.86 -19.49
CA ARG A 13 0.97 5.54 -19.79
C ARG A 13 1.28 5.47 -21.29
N PRO A 14 2.53 5.17 -21.69
CA PRO A 14 2.88 5.17 -23.09
C PRO A 14 2.24 4.00 -23.85
N VAL A 15 1.92 4.23 -25.12
CA VAL A 15 1.24 3.25 -25.99
C VAL A 15 1.96 1.90 -26.04
N TRP A 16 3.30 1.91 -26.08
CA TRP A 16 4.09 0.68 -26.13
C TRP A 16 3.89 -0.21 -24.90
N ALA A 17 3.55 0.34 -23.72
CA ALA A 17 3.34 -0.45 -22.51
C ALA A 17 2.14 -1.39 -22.67
N TYR A 18 1.06 -0.94 -23.34
CA TYR A 18 -0.10 -1.77 -23.65
C TYR A 18 0.25 -2.92 -24.60
N VAL A 19 1.16 -2.67 -25.56
CA VAL A 19 1.66 -3.72 -26.46
C VAL A 19 2.48 -4.75 -25.67
N VAL A 20 3.31 -4.29 -24.73
CA VAL A 20 4.08 -5.20 -23.85
C VAL A 20 3.16 -6.02 -22.94
N ASP A 21 2.11 -5.41 -22.37
CA ASP A 21 1.10 -6.12 -21.59
C ASP A 21 0.48 -7.24 -22.45
N ASP A 22 0.10 -6.95 -23.69
CA ASP A 22 -0.52 -7.93 -24.59
C ASP A 22 0.43 -9.08 -24.97
N ILE A 23 1.69 -8.76 -25.28
CA ILE A 23 2.71 -9.77 -25.57
C ILE A 23 2.88 -10.69 -24.36
N CYS A 24 3.09 -10.11 -23.17
CA CYS A 24 3.24 -10.88 -21.92
C CYS A 24 2.00 -11.74 -21.64
N ALA A 25 0.81 -11.17 -21.82
CA ALA A 25 -0.45 -11.85 -21.58
C ALA A 25 -0.71 -12.98 -22.59
N ARG A 26 -0.07 -13.02 -23.76
CA ARG A 26 -0.17 -14.17 -24.69
C ARG A 26 0.86 -15.26 -24.39
N THR A 27 2.05 -14.86 -23.92
CA THR A 27 3.17 -15.78 -23.70
C THR A 27 3.23 -16.20 -22.22
N VAL A 28 2.37 -17.11 -21.80
CA VAL A 28 2.42 -17.66 -20.43
C VAL A 28 2.70 -19.16 -20.46
N THR A 29 3.15 -19.70 -19.33
CA THR A 29 3.30 -21.14 -19.13
C THR A 29 1.95 -21.81 -18.85
N VAL A 30 1.88 -23.13 -19.02
CA VAL A 30 0.65 -23.91 -18.85
C VAL A 30 0.12 -23.85 -17.41
N ASP A 31 1.00 -23.69 -16.41
CA ASP A 31 0.70 -23.59 -14.99
C ASP A 31 0.25 -22.19 -14.55
N CYS A 32 0.24 -21.19 -15.44
CA CYS A 32 -0.22 -19.84 -15.14
C CYS A 32 -1.60 -19.85 -14.45
N PRO A 33 -1.74 -19.21 -13.27
CA PRO A 33 -3.00 -19.24 -12.52
C PRO A 33 -4.11 -18.42 -13.21
N ALA A 34 -3.73 -17.35 -13.90
CA ALA A 34 -4.62 -16.49 -14.67
C ALA A 34 -4.88 -17.08 -16.07
N LYS A 35 -5.72 -18.12 -16.14
CA LYS A 35 -6.00 -18.85 -17.40
C LYS A 35 -6.60 -17.95 -18.48
N GLU A 36 -7.53 -17.08 -18.11
CA GLU A 36 -8.13 -16.16 -19.07
C GLU A 36 -7.17 -15.01 -19.42
N ARG A 37 -7.09 -14.65 -20.70
CA ARG A 37 -6.22 -13.54 -21.13
C ARG A 37 -6.71 -12.18 -20.66
N ALA A 38 -8.03 -12.00 -20.58
CA ALA A 38 -8.65 -10.73 -20.20
C ALA A 38 -8.29 -10.26 -18.77
N VAL A 39 -7.86 -11.18 -17.89
CA VAL A 39 -7.47 -10.86 -16.50
C VAL A 39 -5.96 -10.74 -16.30
N ARG A 40 -5.16 -10.98 -17.35
CA ARG A 40 -3.70 -10.80 -17.36
C ARG A 40 -3.40 -9.36 -17.78
N ILE A 41 -3.34 -8.45 -16.80
CA ILE A 41 -3.18 -7.01 -17.02
C ILE A 41 -1.71 -6.64 -17.06
N ASN A 42 -0.97 -6.89 -15.98
CA ASN A 42 0.44 -6.58 -15.90
C ASN A 42 1.17 -7.60 -15.00
N PRO A 43 2.22 -8.26 -15.49
CA PRO A 43 2.90 -9.34 -14.77
C PRO A 43 3.74 -8.86 -13.58
N LEU A 44 4.05 -7.56 -13.49
CA LEU A 44 4.79 -7.01 -12.35
C LEU A 44 3.85 -6.67 -11.18
N THR A 45 2.56 -6.43 -11.45
CA THR A 45 1.58 -6.05 -10.43
C THR A 45 0.60 -7.17 -10.05
N GLN A 46 0.79 -8.38 -10.60
CA GLN A 46 -0.06 -9.55 -10.37
C GLN A 46 0.76 -10.80 -10.08
N GLY A 47 0.11 -11.81 -9.51
CA GLY A 47 0.66 -13.13 -9.17
C GLY A 47 0.76 -14.11 -10.34
N TRP A 48 1.03 -13.65 -11.56
CA TRP A 48 1.33 -14.49 -12.71
C TRP A 48 2.61 -14.03 -13.40
N ARG A 49 3.22 -14.89 -14.21
CA ARG A 49 4.46 -14.60 -14.94
C ARG A 49 4.36 -15.01 -16.40
N PRO A 50 4.92 -14.22 -17.34
CA PRO A 50 5.06 -14.65 -18.71
C PRO A 50 6.19 -15.68 -18.84
N LYS A 51 6.14 -16.50 -19.89
CA LYS A 51 7.25 -17.35 -20.31
C LYS A 51 8.36 -16.46 -20.88
N VAL A 52 9.27 -16.00 -20.02
CA VAL A 52 10.29 -14.99 -20.37
C VAL A 52 11.09 -15.36 -21.61
N THR A 53 11.46 -16.63 -21.80
CA THR A 53 12.23 -17.08 -22.97
C THR A 53 11.50 -16.92 -24.30
N ALA A 54 10.18 -16.79 -24.30
CA ALA A 54 9.36 -16.58 -25.50
C ALA A 54 9.09 -15.10 -25.81
N LEU A 55 9.59 -14.17 -24.99
CA LEU A 55 9.40 -12.73 -25.18
C LEU A 55 10.46 -12.13 -26.13
N PRO A 56 10.19 -11.00 -26.79
CA PRO A 56 11.21 -10.18 -27.44
C PRO A 56 12.35 -9.77 -26.49
N ARG A 57 13.58 -9.66 -27.01
CA ARG A 57 14.80 -9.45 -26.19
C ARG A 57 14.71 -8.23 -25.28
N SER A 58 14.14 -7.12 -25.74
CA SER A 58 13.98 -5.90 -24.93
C SER A 58 13.08 -6.12 -23.71
N ILE A 59 11.96 -6.83 -23.88
CA ILE A 59 11.02 -7.17 -22.80
C ILE A 59 11.66 -8.18 -21.85
N GLN A 60 12.40 -9.17 -22.37
CA GLN A 60 13.17 -10.11 -21.54
C GLN A 60 14.12 -9.37 -20.60
N THR A 61 14.92 -8.45 -21.15
CA THR A 61 15.86 -7.65 -20.35
C THR A 61 15.12 -6.87 -19.28
N MET A 62 14.02 -6.19 -19.62
CA MET A 62 13.23 -5.42 -18.66
C MET A 62 12.72 -6.28 -17.49
N ILE A 63 12.09 -7.43 -17.78
CA ILE A 63 11.56 -8.32 -16.74
C ILE A 63 12.68 -8.88 -15.86
N ARG A 64 13.76 -9.38 -16.48
CA ARG A 64 14.91 -9.91 -15.74
C ARG A 64 15.60 -8.86 -14.87
N THR A 65 15.65 -7.61 -15.32
CA THR A 65 16.17 -6.50 -14.50
C THR A 65 15.26 -6.23 -13.30
N CYS A 66 13.94 -6.27 -13.48
CA CYS A 66 12.99 -6.13 -12.37
C CYS A 66 13.16 -7.27 -11.35
N GLU A 67 13.34 -8.50 -11.82
CA GLU A 67 13.58 -9.66 -10.95
C GLU A 67 14.93 -9.58 -10.24
N LYS A 68 16.02 -9.27 -10.97
CA LYS A 68 17.38 -9.14 -10.43
C LYS A 68 17.46 -8.15 -9.27
N TYR A 69 16.76 -7.03 -9.40
CA TYR A 69 16.77 -5.97 -8.39
C TYR A 69 15.54 -5.98 -7.48
N ASN A 70 14.85 -7.13 -7.41
CA ASN A 70 13.71 -7.36 -6.54
C ASN A 70 12.69 -6.21 -6.56
N LEU A 71 12.18 -5.89 -7.75
CA LEU A 71 11.14 -4.90 -7.91
C LEU A 71 9.85 -5.40 -7.23
N ARG A 72 9.38 -4.66 -6.22
CA ARG A 72 8.14 -4.94 -5.50
C ARG A 72 7.49 -3.64 -4.99
N PRO A 73 6.19 -3.64 -4.68
CA PRO A 73 5.61 -2.50 -3.99
C PRO A 73 6.18 -2.39 -2.58
N GLU A 74 6.61 -1.19 -2.18
CA GLU A 74 7.27 -0.94 -0.91
C GLU A 74 6.86 0.45 -0.40
N GLY A 75 6.37 0.50 0.84
CA GLY A 75 5.82 1.69 1.47
C GLY A 75 5.02 1.36 2.73
N ILE A 76 4.94 2.34 3.64
CA ILE A 76 4.16 2.20 4.88
C ILE A 76 2.68 2.25 4.55
N ALA A 77 2.25 3.26 3.78
CA ALA A 77 0.88 3.42 3.29
C ALA A 77 0.84 3.96 1.86
N PHE A 78 -0.28 3.74 1.18
CA PHE A 78 -0.50 4.17 -0.20
C PHE A 78 -1.80 4.96 -0.29
N SER A 79 -1.81 6.00 -1.12
CA SER A 79 -3.04 6.75 -1.38
C SER A 79 -4.12 5.85 -2.00
N ARG A 80 -5.39 6.17 -1.73
CA ARG A 80 -6.55 5.46 -2.30
C ARG A 80 -6.50 5.36 -3.82
N GLY A 81 -5.94 6.38 -4.50
CA GLY A 81 -5.76 6.37 -5.95
C GLY A 81 -4.84 5.25 -6.44
N ILE A 82 -3.73 5.01 -5.73
CA ILE A 82 -2.81 3.90 -6.02
C ILE A 82 -3.50 2.57 -5.74
N ILE A 83 -4.08 2.40 -4.55
CA ILE A 83 -4.75 1.16 -4.14
C ILE A 83 -5.83 0.77 -5.15
N ARG A 84 -6.73 1.70 -5.48
CA ARG A 84 -7.83 1.48 -6.43
C ARG A 84 -7.36 1.17 -7.85
N SER A 85 -6.17 1.62 -8.24
CA SER A 85 -5.62 1.38 -9.57
C SER A 85 -5.02 -0.02 -9.73
N MET A 86 -4.71 -0.71 -8.64
CA MET A 86 -4.11 -2.05 -8.69
C MET A 86 -5.06 -3.08 -9.32
N PRO A 87 -4.55 -4.05 -10.10
CA PRO A 87 -5.35 -5.18 -10.57
C PRO A 87 -5.90 -6.03 -9.43
N MET A 88 -7.20 -6.30 -9.43
CA MET A 88 -7.81 -7.16 -8.41
C MET A 88 -7.56 -8.64 -8.68
N TRP A 89 -7.73 -9.07 -9.93
CA TRP A 89 -7.54 -10.46 -10.31
C TRP A 89 -6.09 -10.87 -10.05
N PHE A 90 -5.87 -11.90 -9.23
CA PHE A 90 -4.53 -12.33 -8.86
C PHE A 90 -3.65 -11.17 -8.38
N HIS A 91 -4.23 -10.24 -7.60
CA HIS A 91 -3.51 -9.14 -6.97
C HIS A 91 -2.24 -9.66 -6.30
N ARG A 92 -1.13 -8.93 -6.46
CA ARG A 92 0.21 -9.41 -6.06
C ARG A 92 0.31 -9.72 -4.57
N GLU A 93 -0.36 -8.92 -3.75
CA GLU A 93 -0.31 -9.00 -2.28
C GLU A 93 -1.46 -9.83 -1.67
N ILE A 94 -2.25 -10.53 -2.49
CA ILE A 94 -3.25 -11.49 -2.00
C ILE A 94 -2.62 -12.88 -1.94
N ASP A 95 -2.99 -13.67 -0.91
CA ASP A 95 -2.66 -15.09 -0.86
C ASP A 95 -3.11 -15.82 -2.15
N MET A 96 -2.15 -16.42 -2.83
CA MET A 96 -2.38 -16.95 -4.17
C MET A 96 -3.29 -18.17 -4.18
N THR A 97 -3.40 -18.90 -3.06
CA THR A 97 -4.34 -20.01 -2.92
C THR A 97 -5.78 -19.50 -2.85
N LYS A 98 -6.04 -18.45 -2.05
CA LYS A 98 -7.33 -17.75 -2.00
C LYS A 98 -7.68 -17.15 -3.35
N ALA A 99 -6.75 -16.46 -4.01
CA ALA A 99 -6.97 -15.86 -5.32
C ALA A 99 -7.39 -16.91 -6.36
N LYS A 100 -6.69 -18.05 -6.45
CA LYS A 100 -7.05 -19.17 -7.34
C LYS A 100 -8.44 -19.72 -7.05
N LYS A 101 -8.80 -19.90 -5.77
CA LYS A 101 -10.11 -20.41 -5.35
C LYS A 101 -11.25 -19.48 -5.78
N LEU A 102 -11.09 -18.17 -5.57
CA LEU A 102 -12.10 -17.17 -5.92
C LEU A 102 -12.25 -17.00 -7.44
N ALA A 103 -11.14 -17.10 -8.17
CA ALA A 103 -11.08 -16.97 -9.63
C ALA A 103 -11.47 -18.25 -10.38
N ARG A 104 -11.88 -19.31 -9.68
CA ARG A 104 -12.32 -20.56 -10.33
C ARG A 104 -13.49 -20.31 -11.28
N THR A 105 -13.37 -20.81 -12.51
CA THR A 105 -14.36 -20.63 -13.58
C THR A 105 -15.76 -20.99 -13.10
N SER A 106 -16.68 -20.04 -13.28
CA SER A 106 -18.08 -20.15 -12.91
C SER A 106 -18.87 -19.09 -13.67
N LYS A 107 -20.19 -19.27 -13.82
CA LYS A 107 -21.06 -18.26 -14.45
C LYS A 107 -20.89 -16.87 -13.82
N VAL A 108 -20.66 -16.81 -12.51
CA VAL A 108 -20.41 -15.56 -11.77
C VAL A 108 -19.08 -14.94 -12.19
N VAL A 109 -17.98 -15.69 -12.17
CA VAL A 109 -16.65 -15.18 -12.55
C VAL A 109 -16.63 -14.73 -14.01
N SER A 110 -17.20 -15.51 -14.93
CA SER A 110 -17.30 -15.12 -16.33
C SER A 110 -18.20 -13.89 -16.53
N CYS A 111 -19.23 -13.71 -15.69
CA CYS A 111 -20.05 -12.49 -15.70
C CYS A 111 -19.26 -11.28 -15.20
N LEU A 112 -18.51 -11.42 -14.10
CA LEU A 112 -17.66 -10.36 -13.56
C LEU A 112 -16.60 -9.90 -14.58
N GLN A 113 -16.00 -10.85 -15.32
CA GLN A 113 -14.95 -10.57 -16.29
C GLN A 113 -15.50 -10.08 -17.64
N GLY A 114 -16.58 -10.68 -18.15
CA GLY A 114 -17.07 -10.44 -19.51
C GLY A 114 -18.21 -9.43 -19.63
N LYS A 115 -19.07 -9.32 -18.61
CA LYS A 115 -20.20 -8.38 -18.62
C LYS A 115 -19.93 -7.15 -17.77
N HIS A 116 -19.54 -7.36 -16.51
CA HIS A 116 -19.20 -6.26 -15.60
C HIS A 116 -17.84 -5.65 -15.91
N LEU A 117 -16.96 -6.38 -16.63
CA LEU A 117 -15.62 -5.93 -17.02
C LEU A 117 -14.75 -5.46 -15.85
N LEU A 118 -14.94 -6.02 -14.65
CA LEU A 118 -14.19 -5.61 -13.46
C LEU A 118 -12.73 -6.01 -13.60
N LYS A 119 -11.80 -5.07 -13.38
CA LYS A 119 -10.35 -5.31 -13.54
C LYS A 119 -9.54 -4.89 -12.33
N THR A 120 -9.85 -3.72 -11.78
CA THR A 120 -9.07 -3.06 -10.72
C THR A 120 -9.75 -3.20 -9.36
N VAL A 121 -9.00 -2.97 -8.29
CA VAL A 121 -9.55 -2.88 -6.92
C VAL A 121 -10.69 -1.84 -6.87
N GLY A 122 -10.51 -0.69 -7.53
CA GLY A 122 -11.53 0.35 -7.60
C GLY A 122 -12.80 -0.07 -8.35
N ASP A 123 -12.70 -0.89 -9.39
CA ASP A 123 -13.88 -1.43 -10.09
C ASP A 123 -14.70 -2.32 -9.16
N PHE A 124 -14.03 -3.20 -8.42
CA PHE A 124 -14.67 -4.10 -7.46
C PHE A 124 -15.29 -3.32 -6.30
N GLU A 125 -14.56 -2.36 -5.72
CA GLU A 125 -15.07 -1.49 -4.66
C GLU A 125 -16.32 -0.74 -5.12
N THR A 126 -16.24 -0.02 -6.24
CA THR A 126 -17.36 0.76 -6.80
C THR A 126 -18.55 -0.15 -7.13
N PHE A 127 -18.30 -1.32 -7.70
CA PHE A 127 -19.36 -2.28 -8.02
C PHE A 127 -20.07 -2.76 -6.75
N THR A 128 -19.33 -3.12 -5.70
CA THR A 128 -19.92 -3.60 -4.44
C THR A 128 -20.67 -2.51 -3.68
N MET A 129 -20.20 -1.25 -3.72
CA MET A 129 -20.89 -0.09 -3.13
C MET A 129 -22.34 0.04 -3.58
N ASN A 130 -22.65 -0.27 -4.84
CA ASN A 130 -24.00 -0.22 -5.38
C ASN A 130 -24.99 -1.21 -4.70
N PHE A 131 -24.49 -2.19 -3.95
CA PHE A 131 -25.29 -3.21 -3.25
C PHE A 131 -25.40 -2.98 -1.74
N TYR A 132 -24.67 -2.01 -1.19
CA TYR A 132 -24.81 -1.56 0.20
C TYR A 132 -25.91 -0.52 0.40
N ALA A 133 -26.53 -0.04 -0.69
CA ALA A 133 -27.65 0.88 -0.62
C ALA A 133 -28.84 0.28 0.18
N PRO A 134 -29.56 1.10 0.97
CA PRO A 134 -30.73 0.65 1.72
C PRO A 134 -31.73 -0.10 0.81
N GLY A 135 -32.26 -1.23 1.29
CA GLY A 135 -33.26 -2.03 0.57
C GLY A 135 -32.71 -3.16 -0.30
N HIS A 136 -31.39 -3.38 -0.34
CA HIS A 136 -30.86 -4.62 -0.89
C HIS A 136 -31.34 -5.84 -0.06
N ARG A 137 -31.66 -6.93 -0.76
CA ARG A 137 -32.01 -8.22 -0.16
C ARG A 137 -31.29 -9.31 -0.94
N ASP A 138 -30.70 -10.27 -0.23
CA ASP A 138 -29.98 -11.39 -0.85
C ASP A 138 -30.97 -12.41 -1.45
N ARG A 139 -31.61 -12.02 -2.56
CA ARG A 139 -32.52 -12.85 -3.34
C ARG A 139 -32.48 -12.48 -4.83
N PRO A 140 -32.71 -13.43 -5.75
CA PRO A 140 -32.68 -13.16 -7.20
C PRO A 140 -33.65 -12.08 -7.67
N SER A 141 -34.78 -11.93 -6.99
CA SER A 141 -35.83 -10.95 -7.30
C SER A 141 -35.63 -9.58 -6.63
N CYS A 142 -34.44 -9.29 -6.10
CA CYS A 142 -34.14 -7.97 -5.55
C CYS A 142 -34.36 -6.86 -6.60
N LYS A 143 -34.99 -5.77 -6.15
CA LYS A 143 -35.35 -4.56 -6.92
C LYS A 143 -34.64 -3.31 -6.39
N CYS A 144 -33.52 -3.46 -5.68
CA CYS A 144 -32.71 -2.29 -5.32
C CYS A 144 -32.07 -1.72 -6.58
N GLY A 145 -31.74 -0.42 -6.57
CA GLY A 145 -31.15 0.26 -7.73
C GLY A 145 -29.93 -0.45 -8.31
N GLY A 146 -29.03 -0.95 -7.46
CA GLY A 146 -27.85 -1.71 -7.92
C GLY A 146 -28.19 -3.03 -8.64
N CYS A 147 -29.21 -3.76 -8.18
CA CYS A 147 -29.66 -5.00 -8.83
C CYS A 147 -30.39 -4.72 -10.14
N GLU A 148 -31.23 -3.69 -10.19
CA GLU A 148 -31.95 -3.31 -11.41
C GLU A 148 -31.00 -2.80 -12.49
N TRP A 149 -30.08 -1.91 -12.13
CA TRP A 149 -29.02 -1.46 -13.03
C TRP A 149 -28.19 -2.62 -13.58
N ALA A 150 -27.73 -3.53 -12.71
CA ALA A 150 -26.96 -4.70 -13.15
C ALA A 150 -27.75 -5.61 -14.09
N LYS A 151 -29.07 -5.75 -13.91
CA LYS A 151 -29.92 -6.55 -14.81
C LYS A 151 -30.15 -5.85 -16.15
N GLN A 152 -30.53 -4.57 -16.11
CA GLN A 152 -31.00 -3.83 -17.29
C GLN A 152 -29.84 -3.29 -18.13
N ALA A 153 -28.84 -2.67 -17.50
CA ALA A 153 -27.74 -2.03 -18.21
C ALA A 153 -26.63 -3.03 -18.59
N ILE A 154 -26.34 -4.01 -17.73
CA ILE A 154 -25.25 -4.97 -17.94
C ILE A 154 -25.76 -6.34 -18.45
N GLY A 155 -27.03 -6.65 -18.29
CA GLY A 155 -27.56 -7.97 -18.61
C GLY A 155 -27.10 -9.07 -17.63
N CYS A 156 -26.86 -8.72 -16.37
CA CYS A 156 -26.48 -9.66 -15.32
C CYS A 156 -27.71 -10.44 -14.80
N ALA A 157 -27.69 -11.76 -14.95
CA ALA A 157 -28.78 -12.62 -14.48
C ALA A 157 -28.85 -12.72 -12.95
N HIS A 158 -27.70 -12.66 -12.25
CA HIS A 158 -27.61 -12.83 -10.81
C HIS A 158 -26.73 -11.77 -10.14
N PRO A 159 -27.22 -10.52 -10.00
CA PRO A 159 -26.43 -9.42 -9.44
C PRO A 159 -25.93 -9.68 -8.02
N SER A 160 -26.77 -10.18 -7.11
CA SER A 160 -26.37 -10.46 -5.72
C SER A 160 -25.21 -11.45 -5.63
N ALA A 161 -25.23 -12.50 -6.47
CA ALA A 161 -24.15 -13.49 -6.50
C ALA A 161 -22.83 -12.89 -7.03
N CYS A 162 -22.91 -12.01 -8.03
CA CYS A 162 -21.76 -11.26 -8.53
C CYS A 162 -21.21 -10.30 -7.47
N ALA A 163 -22.08 -9.55 -6.79
CA ALA A 163 -21.71 -8.64 -5.71
C ALA A 163 -21.05 -9.38 -4.55
N LYS A 164 -21.62 -10.52 -4.13
CA LYS A 164 -21.04 -11.39 -3.09
C LYS A 164 -19.64 -11.87 -3.48
N ARG A 165 -19.46 -12.37 -4.71
CA ARG A 165 -18.13 -12.80 -5.19
C ARG A 165 -17.14 -11.63 -5.27
N ALA A 166 -17.58 -10.46 -5.74
CA ALA A 166 -16.72 -9.27 -5.78
C ALA A 166 -16.30 -8.83 -4.37
N LYS A 167 -17.21 -8.90 -3.39
CA LYS A 167 -16.89 -8.68 -1.98
C LYS A 167 -15.89 -9.71 -1.45
N GLU A 168 -16.05 -11.00 -1.77
CA GLU A 168 -15.10 -12.04 -1.37
C GLU A 168 -13.67 -11.77 -1.90
N PHE A 169 -13.53 -11.15 -3.08
CA PHE A 169 -12.24 -10.68 -3.59
C PHE A 169 -11.66 -9.52 -2.77
N LEU A 170 -12.47 -8.52 -2.45
CA LEU A 170 -12.04 -7.39 -1.61
C LEU A 170 -11.65 -7.86 -0.20
N ASP A 171 -12.42 -8.78 0.40
CA ASP A 171 -12.14 -9.34 1.73
C ASP A 171 -10.85 -10.18 1.77
N ALA A 172 -10.31 -10.56 0.62
CA ALA A 172 -9.03 -11.26 0.53
C ALA A 172 -7.83 -10.30 0.48
N LEU A 173 -8.05 -8.99 0.32
CA LEU A 173 -7.00 -7.99 0.34
C LEU A 173 -6.47 -7.82 1.78
N PRO A 174 -5.15 -7.70 1.95
CA PRO A 174 -4.59 -7.24 3.22
C PRO A 174 -4.97 -5.77 3.50
N PRO A 175 -4.95 -5.32 4.78
CA PRO A 175 -5.42 -3.98 5.17
C PRO A 175 -4.77 -2.84 4.37
N LYS A 176 -3.46 -2.91 4.12
CA LYS A 176 -2.71 -1.92 3.34
C LYS A 176 -3.24 -1.73 1.91
N TRP A 177 -3.88 -2.75 1.35
CA TRP A 177 -4.39 -2.76 -0.02
C TRP A 177 -5.91 -2.82 -0.12
N ASP A 178 -6.63 -2.82 1.02
CA ASP A 178 -8.08 -2.73 1.04
C ASP A 178 -8.51 -1.25 1.15
N PRO A 179 -9.08 -0.65 0.09
CA PRO A 179 -9.49 0.74 0.14
C PRO A 179 -10.65 0.96 1.11
N ARG A 180 -11.38 -0.06 1.55
CA ARG A 180 -12.55 0.14 2.43
C ARG A 180 -12.15 0.48 3.87
N GLY A 181 -10.92 0.19 4.26
CA GLY A 181 -10.36 0.52 5.56
C GLY A 181 -10.10 2.02 5.73
N ARG A 182 -9.74 2.40 6.96
CA ARG A 182 -9.21 3.73 7.28
C ARG A 182 -7.71 3.74 7.00
N HIS A 183 -7.25 4.73 6.23
CA HIS A 183 -5.86 4.86 5.80
C HIS A 183 -5.22 6.14 6.33
N PRO A 184 -3.88 6.20 6.47
CA PRO A 184 -3.18 7.43 6.86
C PRO A 184 -3.55 8.65 6.00
N ALA A 185 -3.72 8.45 4.70
CA ALA A 185 -4.19 9.47 3.78
C ALA A 185 -5.52 10.17 4.19
N ASP A 186 -6.34 9.52 5.02
CA ASP A 186 -7.63 10.05 5.47
C ASP A 186 -7.50 11.07 6.61
N TYR A 187 -6.38 11.10 7.34
CA TYR A 187 -6.18 11.97 8.52
C TYR A 187 -4.84 12.74 8.52
N GLU A 188 -3.84 12.30 7.77
CA GLU A 188 -2.48 12.88 7.77
C GLU A 188 -2.46 14.38 7.44
N GLU A 189 -3.23 14.81 6.45
CA GLU A 189 -3.30 16.22 6.04
C GLU A 189 -3.98 17.11 7.08
N GLU A 190 -5.04 16.61 7.71
CA GLU A 190 -5.74 17.33 8.78
C GLU A 190 -4.83 17.45 10.01
N ASN A 191 -4.19 16.35 10.40
CA ASN A 191 -3.24 16.30 11.50
C ASN A 191 -2.05 17.22 11.26
N HIS A 192 -1.46 17.22 10.06
CA HIS A 192 -0.36 18.12 9.71
C HIS A 192 -0.78 19.59 9.80
N ARG A 193 -1.96 19.95 9.29
CA ARG A 193 -2.46 21.34 9.40
C ARG A 193 -2.72 21.75 10.84
N ALA A 194 -3.21 20.85 11.68
CA ALA A 194 -3.40 21.13 13.10
C ALA A 194 -2.06 21.42 13.81
N LEU A 195 -1.02 20.65 13.49
CA LEU A 195 0.33 20.85 14.05
C LEU A 195 1.01 22.11 13.52
N GLU A 196 0.81 22.46 12.25
CA GLU A 196 1.31 23.71 11.67
C GLU A 196 0.77 24.93 12.42
N LYS A 197 -0.51 24.94 12.77
CA LYS A 197 -1.10 26.02 13.60
C LYS A 197 -0.44 26.10 14.98
N VAL A 198 -0.24 24.95 15.62
CA VAL A 198 0.43 24.88 16.92
C VAL A 198 1.88 25.37 16.82
N ARG A 199 2.58 25.07 15.73
CA ARG A 199 3.93 25.58 15.46
C ARG A 199 3.92 27.10 15.31
N GLU A 200 3.00 27.65 14.50
CA GLU A 200 2.83 29.11 14.33
C GLU A 200 2.60 29.83 15.67
N ASP A 201 1.83 29.22 16.59
CA ASP A 201 1.61 29.78 17.92
C ASP A 201 2.86 29.76 18.82
N LEU A 202 3.79 28.82 18.61
CA LEU A 202 5.00 28.66 19.42
C LEU A 202 6.20 29.47 18.92
N GLY A 203 6.31 29.66 17.60
CA GLY A 203 7.40 30.41 16.98
C GLY A 203 7.73 29.94 15.57
N ASP A 204 7.99 30.90 14.68
CA ASP A 204 8.31 30.67 13.28
C ASP A 204 9.70 30.02 13.06
N ASP A 205 10.56 29.99 14.09
CA ASP A 205 11.88 29.36 14.05
C ASP A 205 11.83 27.84 14.22
N LEU A 206 10.69 27.29 14.62
CA LEU A 206 10.48 25.86 14.77
C LEU A 206 10.25 25.19 13.42
N VAL A 207 10.86 24.03 13.20
CA VAL A 207 10.62 23.20 12.01
C VAL A 207 9.73 22.02 12.40
N LEU A 208 8.56 21.94 11.77
CA LEU A 208 7.66 20.81 11.98
C LEU A 208 8.23 19.55 11.30
N PHE A 209 8.32 18.47 12.05
CA PHE A 209 8.65 17.15 11.50
C PHE A 209 7.46 16.62 10.68
N ASP A 210 7.67 16.47 9.36
CA ASP A 210 6.69 15.87 8.47
C ASP A 210 6.61 14.37 8.70
N ARG A 211 5.53 13.95 9.38
CA ARG A 211 5.24 12.55 9.72
C ARG A 211 4.38 11.83 8.68
N ARG A 212 4.05 12.48 7.55
CA ARG A 212 3.21 11.85 6.53
C ARG A 212 3.99 10.72 5.86
N VAL A 213 3.38 9.54 5.80
CA VAL A 213 4.01 8.35 5.21
C VAL A 213 3.31 7.87 3.95
N THR A 214 2.15 8.43 3.62
CA THR A 214 1.38 8.02 2.45
C THR A 214 2.15 8.32 1.16
N VAL A 215 2.32 7.29 0.33
CA VAL A 215 2.81 7.45 -1.03
C VAL A 215 1.67 7.90 -1.94
N HIS A 216 1.88 9.03 -2.61
CA HIS A 216 0.96 9.60 -3.61
C HIS A 216 1.48 9.42 -5.04
N GLY A 217 0.60 9.62 -6.03
CA GLY A 217 0.95 9.53 -7.46
C GLY A 217 0.38 8.28 -8.12
N THR A 218 1.20 7.58 -8.89
CA THR A 218 0.82 6.42 -9.70
C THR A 218 1.25 5.10 -9.05
N ILE A 219 0.80 3.97 -9.61
CA ILE A 219 1.27 2.65 -9.16
C ILE A 219 2.80 2.57 -9.21
N ALA A 220 3.47 3.17 -10.21
CA ALA A 220 4.92 3.11 -10.30
C ALA A 220 5.63 3.75 -9.10
N ASP A 221 5.00 4.74 -8.45
CA ASP A 221 5.56 5.43 -7.31
C ASP A 221 5.47 4.60 -6.02
N ALA A 222 4.63 3.54 -6.00
CA ALA A 222 4.60 2.54 -4.95
C ALA A 222 5.69 1.46 -5.09
N TYR A 223 6.34 1.34 -6.25
CA TYR A 223 7.33 0.28 -6.48
C TYR A 223 8.75 0.77 -6.22
N ARG A 224 9.56 -0.10 -5.59
CA ARG A 224 10.98 0.12 -5.29
C ARG A 224 11.81 -1.03 -5.82
N ILE A 225 13.08 -0.75 -6.09
CA ILE A 225 14.12 -1.73 -6.44
C ILE A 225 15.15 -1.78 -5.31
N PHE A 226 16.04 -2.78 -5.34
CA PHE A 226 17.00 -3.06 -4.27
C PHE A 226 16.30 -3.33 -2.94
N THR A 227 15.15 -4.00 -2.99
CA THR A 227 14.39 -4.37 -1.79
C THR A 227 14.83 -5.73 -1.26
N GLU A 228 14.79 -5.91 0.06
CA GLU A 228 15.21 -7.14 0.76
C GLU A 228 14.22 -7.46 1.90
N GLY A 229 14.29 -8.67 2.46
CA GLY A 229 13.45 -9.08 3.59
C GLY A 229 11.97 -9.37 3.25
N GLU A 230 11.15 -9.53 4.29
CA GLU A 230 9.71 -9.83 4.17
C GLU A 230 8.88 -8.60 3.81
N VAL A 231 7.76 -8.81 3.11
CA VAL A 231 6.83 -7.73 2.79
C VAL A 231 5.85 -7.58 3.94
N CYS A 232 5.84 -6.40 4.58
CA CYS A 232 4.81 -6.05 5.55
C CYS A 232 3.56 -5.57 4.82
N ASN A 233 2.45 -6.26 5.01
CA ASN A 233 1.14 -5.90 4.45
C ASN A 233 0.15 -5.36 5.50
N ASP A 234 0.65 -5.18 6.73
CA ASP A 234 -0.06 -4.50 7.79
C ASP A 234 -0.08 -3.00 7.52
N LEU A 235 -1.16 -2.36 7.97
CA LEU A 235 -1.31 -0.92 7.92
C LEU A 235 -1.20 -0.41 9.36
N PRO A 236 -0.10 0.25 9.75
CA PRO A 236 0.03 0.77 11.10
C PRO A 236 -0.98 1.90 11.33
N ASP A 237 -1.48 1.98 12.56
CA ASP A 237 -2.20 3.17 12.99
C ASP A 237 -1.20 4.27 13.32
N LEU A 238 -1.29 5.37 12.55
CA LEU A 238 -0.44 6.56 12.67
C LEU A 238 -1.28 7.77 13.06
N GLU A 239 -2.54 7.54 13.45
CA GLU A 239 -3.39 8.62 13.93
C GLU A 239 -2.86 9.15 15.25
N LEU A 240 -2.86 10.48 15.38
CA LEU A 240 -2.42 11.14 16.58
C LEU A 240 -3.59 11.22 17.56
N ALA A 241 -3.39 10.70 18.77
CA ALA A 241 -4.22 11.11 19.89
C ALA A 241 -3.89 12.58 20.21
N VAL A 242 -4.84 13.48 19.96
CA VAL A 242 -4.67 14.89 20.34
C VAL A 242 -4.67 14.96 21.88
N SER A 243 -3.48 15.15 22.47
CA SER A 243 -3.35 15.36 23.91
C SER A 243 -4.00 16.67 24.32
N ARG A 244 -4.72 16.64 25.46
CA ARG A 244 -5.31 17.83 26.08
C ARG A 244 -4.30 18.64 26.89
N GLU A 245 -3.09 18.11 27.11
CA GLU A 245 -2.09 18.69 28.02
C GLU A 245 -1.20 19.78 27.39
N GLY A 246 -1.49 20.19 26.15
CA GLY A 246 -0.73 21.24 25.47
C GLY A 246 0.62 20.77 24.96
N VAL A 247 1.47 21.71 24.51
CA VAL A 247 2.79 21.41 23.96
C VAL A 247 3.85 21.46 25.04
N LYS A 248 4.78 20.50 24.98
CA LYS A 248 5.91 20.43 25.90
C LYS A 248 7.22 20.51 25.13
N VAL A 249 8.12 21.38 25.61
CA VAL A 249 9.48 21.49 25.09
C VAL A 249 10.38 20.57 25.91
N ILE A 250 11.11 19.70 25.22
CA ILE A 250 12.15 18.85 25.78
C ILE A 250 13.40 18.96 24.90
N ALA A 251 14.57 18.71 25.46
CA ALA A 251 15.82 18.57 24.72
C ALA A 251 16.23 17.11 24.69
N THR A 252 16.74 16.65 23.55
CA THR A 252 17.28 15.30 23.36
C THR A 252 18.68 15.41 22.79
N ASP A 253 19.58 14.52 23.18
CA ASP A 253 20.96 14.51 22.68
C ASP A 253 21.50 13.07 22.62
N GLY A 254 22.29 12.78 21.58
CA GLY A 254 22.98 11.52 21.38
C GLY A 254 24.49 11.71 21.41
N SER A 255 25.19 10.95 22.24
CA SER A 255 26.65 11.06 22.35
C SER A 255 27.33 9.70 22.20
N CYS A 256 28.44 9.65 21.47
CA CYS A 256 29.23 8.45 21.29
C CYS A 256 30.72 8.72 21.50
N LEU A 257 31.30 8.01 22.46
CA LEU A 257 32.75 7.94 22.64
C LEU A 257 33.33 7.04 21.55
N LYS A 258 34.43 7.49 20.93
CA LYS A 258 35.15 6.76 19.87
C LYS A 258 34.26 6.38 18.68
N ASN A 259 33.33 7.27 18.30
CA ASN A 259 32.42 7.06 17.18
C ASN A 259 33.17 6.58 15.91
N GLY A 260 32.67 5.51 15.29
CA GLY A 260 33.30 4.87 14.12
C GLY A 260 34.42 3.87 14.42
N GLN A 261 34.75 3.62 15.69
CA GLN A 261 35.71 2.59 16.11
C GLN A 261 35.00 1.33 16.63
N MET A 262 35.72 0.20 16.67
CA MET A 262 35.15 -1.08 17.14
C MET A 262 34.73 -1.05 18.62
N ASP A 263 35.33 -0.17 19.43
CA ASP A 263 35.04 -0.02 20.86
C ASP A 263 34.21 1.24 21.17
N ALA A 264 33.47 1.73 20.16
CA ALA A 264 32.55 2.84 20.31
C ALA A 264 31.50 2.57 21.39
N GLN A 265 31.13 3.61 22.14
CA GLN A 265 30.11 3.52 23.20
C GLN A 265 29.17 4.71 23.08
N ALA A 266 27.91 4.43 22.78
CA ALA A 266 26.89 5.45 22.60
C ALA A 266 25.94 5.54 23.80
N GLY A 267 25.39 6.73 24.02
CA GLY A 267 24.35 7.04 24.99
C GLY A 267 23.33 7.99 24.41
N ALA A 268 22.19 8.08 25.09
CA ALA A 268 21.05 8.92 24.74
C ALA A 268 20.59 9.67 25.99
N GLY A 269 20.38 10.98 25.87
CA GLY A 269 19.91 11.87 26.92
C GLY A 269 18.58 12.51 26.56
N VAL A 270 17.70 12.66 27.56
CA VAL A 270 16.47 13.45 27.48
C VAL A 270 16.44 14.41 28.65
N PHE A 271 16.27 15.69 28.38
CA PHE A 271 16.14 16.75 29.36
C PHE A 271 14.79 17.44 29.21
N VAL A 272 13.98 17.33 30.26
CA VAL A 272 12.64 17.89 30.34
C VAL A 272 12.64 19.22 31.08
N GLY A 273 13.48 19.36 32.11
CA GLY A 273 13.59 20.57 32.92
C GLY A 273 14.50 20.36 34.12
N ALA A 274 14.87 21.44 34.81
CA ALA A 274 15.69 21.33 36.03
C ALA A 274 14.96 20.46 37.08
N GLU A 275 15.65 19.44 37.60
CA GLU A 275 15.14 18.49 38.59
C GLU A 275 13.88 17.70 38.18
N ASP A 276 13.49 17.70 36.90
CA ASP A 276 12.35 16.90 36.44
C ASP A 276 12.70 15.40 36.53
N PRO A 277 11.89 14.57 37.23
CA PRO A 277 12.18 13.16 37.42
C PRO A 277 12.15 12.34 36.11
N ARG A 278 11.65 12.92 35.01
CA ARG A 278 11.67 12.32 33.67
C ARG A 278 12.95 12.62 32.89
N ASN A 279 13.88 13.39 33.43
CA ASN A 279 15.21 13.51 32.83
C ASN A 279 15.87 12.13 32.77
N LEU A 280 16.37 11.75 31.60
CA LEU A 280 17.00 10.45 31.38
C LEU A 280 18.39 10.60 30.78
N SER A 281 19.27 9.67 31.17
CA SER A 281 20.52 9.41 30.49
C SER A 281 20.73 7.90 30.48
N VAL A 282 20.76 7.31 29.29
CA VAL A 282 20.86 5.86 29.11
C VAL A 282 22.02 5.51 28.19
N ARG A 283 22.71 4.42 28.51
CA ARG A 283 23.68 3.81 27.59
C ARG A 283 22.93 2.98 26.55
N LEU A 284 23.34 3.06 25.29
CA LEU A 284 22.75 2.25 24.24
C LEU A 284 23.10 0.76 24.46
N PRO A 285 22.12 -0.15 24.31
CA PRO A 285 22.39 -1.59 24.32
C PRO A 285 23.40 -1.98 23.24
N THR A 286 24.25 -2.97 23.53
CA THR A 286 25.34 -3.40 22.63
C THR A 286 24.85 -4.07 21.33
N TYR A 287 23.59 -4.49 21.26
CA TYR A 287 22.99 -5.00 20.03
C TYR A 287 22.59 -3.90 19.04
N LEU A 288 22.54 -2.64 19.50
CA LEU A 288 22.39 -1.48 18.61
C LEU A 288 23.76 -0.98 18.18
N GLU A 289 23.84 -0.47 16.96
CA GLU A 289 25.03 0.19 16.45
C GLU A 289 25.45 1.33 17.39
N GLN A 290 26.69 1.28 17.87
CA GLN A 290 27.24 2.29 18.78
C GLN A 290 27.73 3.49 17.97
N SER A 291 26.83 4.42 17.67
CA SER A 291 27.14 5.64 16.93
C SER A 291 26.43 6.85 17.52
N ASN A 292 26.90 8.06 17.17
CA ASN A 292 26.19 9.30 17.49
C ASN A 292 24.75 9.27 16.96
N GLN A 293 24.56 8.84 15.70
CA GLN A 293 23.25 8.84 15.04
C GLN A 293 22.26 7.90 15.72
N THR A 294 22.72 6.73 16.16
CA THR A 294 21.88 5.82 16.94
C THR A 294 21.51 6.44 18.29
N GLY A 295 22.45 7.14 18.93
CA GLY A 295 22.22 7.87 20.18
C GLY A 295 21.10 8.90 20.03
N GLU A 296 21.15 9.73 18.99
CA GLU A 296 20.14 10.76 18.69
C GLU A 296 18.74 10.16 18.45
N ALA A 297 18.68 9.09 17.65
CA ALA A 297 17.42 8.41 17.36
C ALA A 297 16.80 7.79 18.61
N VAL A 298 17.61 7.16 19.47
CA VAL A 298 17.15 6.59 20.74
C VAL A 298 16.72 7.70 21.71
N ALA A 299 17.46 8.82 21.79
CA ALA A 299 17.08 9.96 22.61
C ALA A 299 15.72 10.54 22.21
N THR A 300 15.49 10.69 20.90
CA THR A 300 14.21 11.15 20.34
C THR A 300 13.07 10.18 20.70
N LEU A 301 13.27 8.87 20.51
CA LEU A 301 12.28 7.84 20.86
C LEU A 301 11.93 7.83 22.35
N LEU A 302 12.93 7.97 23.22
CA LEU A 302 12.72 8.05 24.66
C LEU A 302 11.97 9.33 25.03
N GLY A 303 12.36 10.45 24.42
CA GLY A 303 11.69 11.74 24.59
C GLY A 303 10.20 11.65 24.28
N THR A 304 9.82 11.01 23.17
CA THR A 304 8.40 10.85 22.80
C THR A 304 7.62 9.95 23.76
N LYS A 305 8.26 8.93 24.34
CA LYS A 305 7.60 8.00 25.28
C LYS A 305 7.44 8.53 26.70
N LEU A 306 8.22 9.54 27.08
CA LEU A 306 8.17 10.16 28.41
C LEU A 306 7.06 11.20 28.57
N VAL A 307 6.44 11.60 27.45
CA VAL A 307 5.44 12.67 27.38
C VAL A 307 4.04 12.10 27.08
N GLU A 308 3.93 10.79 26.84
CA GLU A 308 2.66 10.04 26.93
C GLU A 308 2.29 9.76 28.39
#